data_AF-T1I4M6-F1
#
_entry.id   AF-T1I4M6-F1
#
_cell.length_a   1.000
_cell.length_b   1.000
_cell.length_c   1.000
_cell.angle_alpha   90.00
_cell.angle_beta   90.00
_cell.angle_gamma   90.00
#
_symmetry.space_group_name_H-M   'P 1'
#
loop_
_entity.id
_entity.type
_entity.pdbx_description
1 polymer ?
#
loop_
_entity_poly.entity_id
_entity_poly.type
_entity_poly.pdbx_seq_one_letter_code
_entity_poly.pdbx_strand_id
1 'polypeptide(L)'
;NLKEYVFCVCVVIGKEYIVYMVWRETISSTATLGFRIEGIKKSDGKSSKDFKTTRTLAQIKEAFKDFADGFPLAVVRSYACFKLLESMIGSSLLFVHDQKNANVWLIDFAKTLELPKRITIDHASSWVVGNHEDGYLIGLNNLISIFSEMNAEAGTKTS
;
A
#
# COMPACT_ATOMS: atom_id res chain seq x y z
N ASN A 1 26.96 6.77 0.00
CA ASN A 1 25.83 6.85 -0.95
C ASN A 1 24.80 5.79 -0.60
N LEU A 2 23.87 6.11 0.31
CA LEU A 2 22.70 5.27 0.54
C LEU A 2 21.82 5.36 -0.71
N LYS A 3 21.62 4.21 -1.36
CA LYS A 3 20.71 4.04 -2.48
C LYS A 3 19.32 3.81 -1.89
N GLU A 4 18.56 4.87 -1.69
CA GLU A 4 17.21 4.79 -1.13
C GLU A 4 16.21 4.53 -2.26
N TYR A 5 15.45 3.44 -2.15
CA TYR A 5 14.27 3.18 -2.96
C TYR A 5 13.05 3.63 -2.20
N VAL A 6 12.18 4.39 -2.85
CA VAL A 6 10.94 4.91 -2.24
C VAL A 6 9.76 4.35 -3.01
N PHE A 7 8.79 3.78 -2.30
CA PHE A 7 7.57 3.23 -2.89
C PHE A 7 6.39 3.71 -2.05
N CYS A 8 5.39 4.33 -2.69
CA CYS A 8 4.25 4.90 -2.00
C CYS A 8 2.98 4.13 -2.38
N VAL A 9 2.28 3.63 -1.36
CA VAL A 9 0.99 2.94 -1.48
C VAL A 9 -0.09 3.76 -0.81
N CYS A 10 -1.13 4.11 -1.55
CA CYS A 10 -2.32 4.71 -0.97
C CYS A 10 -3.31 3.60 -0.60
N VAL A 11 -3.66 3.51 0.68
CA VAL A 11 -4.65 2.58 1.20
C VAL A 11 -5.88 3.40 1.57
N VAL A 12 -6.82 3.54 0.62
CA VAL A 12 -8.09 4.25 0.84
C VAL A 12 -9.13 3.66 -0.09
N ILE A 13 -10.24 3.17 0.46
CA ILE A 13 -11.48 2.93 -0.29
C ILE A 13 -12.48 4.00 0.14
N GLY A 14 -12.98 4.80 -0.80
CA GLY A 14 -14.05 5.73 -0.53
C GLY A 14 -13.56 7.02 0.12
N LYS A 15 -13.39 8.07 -0.70
CA LYS A 15 -13.75 9.39 -0.19
C LYS A 15 -15.05 9.82 -0.82
N GLU A 16 -15.94 10.25 0.06
CA GLU A 16 -17.17 10.91 -0.27
C GLU A 16 -16.95 12.08 -1.26
N TYR A 17 -17.76 12.07 -2.33
CA TYR A 17 -18.15 13.19 -3.21
C TYR A 17 -17.15 13.81 -4.18
N ILE A 18 -16.43 13.02 -4.98
CA ILE A 18 -16.00 13.52 -6.31
C ILE A 18 -16.14 12.40 -7.34
N VAL A 19 -16.90 12.62 -8.41
CA VAL A 19 -17.05 11.70 -9.57
C VAL A 19 -15.69 11.21 -10.09
N TYR A 20 -14.69 12.07 -9.99
CA TYR A 20 -13.29 11.77 -10.32
C TYR A 20 -12.64 10.73 -9.41
N MET A 21 -12.99 10.68 -8.12
CA MET A 21 -12.50 9.67 -7.19
C MET A 21 -13.14 8.30 -7.44
N VAL A 22 -14.44 8.25 -7.69
CA VAL A 22 -15.14 6.99 -8.08
C VAL A 22 -14.58 6.42 -9.39
N TRP A 23 -14.29 7.29 -10.37
CA TRP A 23 -13.63 6.87 -11.61
C TRP A 23 -12.20 6.38 -11.36
N ARG A 24 -11.43 7.07 -10.52
CA ARG A 24 -10.05 6.66 -10.18
C ARG A 24 -10.02 5.34 -9.39
N GLU A 25 -11.02 5.08 -8.57
CA GLU A 25 -11.20 3.81 -7.85
C GLU A 25 -11.54 2.65 -8.79
N THR A 26 -12.36 2.89 -9.82
CA THR A 26 -12.77 1.85 -10.78
C THR A 26 -11.71 1.46 -11.80
N ILE A 27 -10.75 2.36 -12.11
CA ILE A 27 -9.64 2.06 -13.05
C ILE A 27 -8.37 1.53 -12.36
N SER A 28 -8.27 1.62 -11.04
CA SER A 28 -7.11 1.18 -10.25
C SER A 28 -7.42 -0.05 -9.40
N SER A 29 -6.41 -0.60 -8.73
CA SER A 29 -6.59 -1.72 -7.79
C SER A 29 -7.37 -1.36 -6.52
N THR A 30 -7.69 -0.08 -6.28
CA THR A 30 -8.40 0.34 -5.07
C THR A 30 -9.74 -0.38 -4.91
N ALA A 31 -10.55 -0.48 -5.97
CA ALA A 31 -11.86 -1.13 -5.90
C ALA A 31 -11.79 -2.65 -5.66
N THR A 32 -10.68 -3.31 -6.01
CA THR A 32 -10.54 -4.78 -5.89
C THR A 32 -9.68 -5.23 -4.72
N LEU A 33 -8.68 -4.43 -4.35
CA LEU A 33 -7.63 -4.79 -3.40
C LEU A 33 -7.52 -3.80 -2.25
N GLY A 34 -8.27 -2.69 -2.23
CA GLY A 34 -8.27 -1.72 -1.14
C GLY A 34 -7.05 -0.81 -1.05
N PHE A 35 -6.14 -0.90 -2.01
CA PHE A 35 -4.98 0.00 -2.13
C PHE A 35 -4.61 0.23 -3.58
N ARG A 36 -3.77 1.23 -3.83
CA ARG A 36 -3.11 1.46 -5.13
C ARG A 36 -1.70 2.00 -4.94
N ILE A 37 -0.86 1.79 -5.95
CA ILE A 37 0.51 2.35 -5.98
C ILE A 37 0.42 3.77 -6.52
N GLU A 38 0.96 4.75 -5.80
CA GLU A 38 1.00 6.17 -6.24
C GLU A 38 2.30 6.49 -6.98
N GLY A 39 3.39 5.79 -6.67
CA GLY A 39 4.65 6.00 -7.36
C GLY A 39 5.81 5.20 -6.76
N ILE A 40 6.87 5.09 -7.57
CA ILE A 40 8.12 4.44 -7.21
C ILE A 40 9.26 5.37 -7.62
N LYS A 41 10.23 5.55 -6.73
CA LYS A 41 11.51 6.19 -7.03
C LYS A 41 12.62 5.18 -6.79
N LYS A 42 13.37 4.88 -7.84
CA LYS A 42 14.52 3.95 -7.80
C LYS A 42 15.78 4.70 -7.40
N SER A 43 16.77 3.95 -6.94
CA SER A 43 18.09 4.50 -6.57
C SER A 43 18.89 5.09 -7.74
N ASP A 44 18.54 4.74 -8.98
CA ASP A 44 19.12 5.33 -10.20
C ASP A 44 18.55 6.72 -10.51
N GLY A 45 17.67 7.25 -9.65
CA GLY A 45 17.02 8.55 -9.81
C GLY A 45 15.78 8.51 -10.68
N LYS A 46 15.47 7.37 -11.34
CA LYS A 46 14.22 7.25 -12.12
C LYS A 46 13.03 7.17 -11.18
N SER A 47 12.05 8.02 -11.44
CA SER A 47 10.75 7.96 -10.78
C SER A 47 9.68 7.54 -11.77
N SER A 48 8.88 6.53 -11.43
CA SER A 48 7.67 6.17 -12.15
C SER A 48 6.44 6.62 -11.37
N LYS A 49 5.49 7.23 -12.07
CA LYS A 49 4.16 7.62 -11.54
C LYS A 49 3.03 7.04 -12.39
N ASP A 50 3.34 6.18 -13.35
CA ASP A 50 2.38 5.64 -14.33
C ASP A 50 1.70 4.36 -13.83
N PHE A 51 1.22 4.40 -12.58
CA PHE A 51 0.48 3.30 -11.95
C PHE A 51 -1.04 3.48 -12.01
N LYS A 52 -1.51 4.46 -12.79
CA LYS A 52 -2.95 4.81 -12.91
C LYS A 52 -3.82 3.65 -13.40
N THR A 53 -3.25 2.72 -14.16
CA THR A 53 -3.92 1.53 -14.73
C THR A 53 -3.42 0.22 -14.14
N THR A 54 -2.56 0.27 -13.12
CA THR A 54 -2.09 -0.91 -12.39
C THR A 54 -3.24 -1.43 -11.52
N ARG A 55 -3.84 -2.53 -11.97
CA ARG A 55 -5.06 -3.06 -11.35
C ARG A 55 -4.96 -4.53 -10.97
N THR A 56 -4.29 -5.35 -11.79
CA THR A 56 -4.26 -6.79 -11.56
C THR A 56 -3.24 -7.15 -10.48
N LEU A 57 -3.50 -8.24 -9.76
CA LEU A 57 -2.58 -8.77 -8.76
C LEU A 57 -1.19 -9.04 -9.34
N ALA A 58 -1.13 -9.53 -10.59
CA ALA A 58 0.13 -9.77 -11.30
C ALA A 58 0.93 -8.48 -11.51
N GLN A 59 0.31 -7.41 -12.01
CA GLN A 59 0.99 -6.13 -12.21
C GLN A 59 1.49 -5.53 -10.90
N ILE A 60 0.72 -5.67 -9.82
CA ILE A 60 1.11 -5.20 -8.49
C ILE A 60 2.30 -5.99 -7.95
N LYS A 61 2.28 -7.33 -8.08
CA LYS A 61 3.40 -8.19 -7.70
C LYS A 61 4.65 -7.85 -8.51
N GLU A 62 4.52 -7.59 -9.81
CA GLU A 62 5.65 -7.14 -10.63
C GLU A 62 6.23 -5.81 -10.14
N ALA A 63 5.38 -4.83 -9.82
CA ALA A 63 5.84 -3.56 -9.26
C ALA A 63 6.56 -3.74 -7.90
N PHE A 64 6.07 -4.63 -7.03
CA PHE A 64 6.75 -4.94 -5.77
C PHE A 64 8.05 -5.74 -5.97
N LYS A 65 8.10 -6.64 -6.97
CA LYS A 65 9.33 -7.36 -7.34
C LYS A 65 10.39 -6.40 -7.85
N ASP A 66 10.01 -5.47 -8.73
CA ASP A 66 10.88 -4.45 -9.28
C ASP A 66 11.33 -3.43 -8.20
N PHE A 67 10.50 -3.20 -7.18
CA PHE A 67 10.87 -2.44 -5.99
C PHE A 67 11.92 -3.17 -5.14
N ALA A 68 11.75 -4.47 -4.91
CA ALA A 68 12.64 -5.29 -4.08
C ALA A 68 13.84 -5.88 -4.85
N ASP A 69 13.99 -5.55 -6.13
CA ASP A 69 15.01 -6.14 -7.00
C ASP A 69 16.43 -5.88 -6.46
N GLY A 70 17.20 -6.96 -6.28
CA GLY A 70 18.52 -6.93 -5.64
C GLY A 70 18.52 -6.74 -4.11
N PHE A 71 17.36 -6.61 -3.47
CA PHE A 71 17.22 -6.36 -2.03
C PHE A 71 16.19 -7.30 -1.38
N PRO A 72 16.50 -8.60 -1.23
CA PRO A 72 15.55 -9.59 -0.69
C PRO A 72 15.09 -9.26 0.74
N LEU A 73 15.94 -8.60 1.54
CA LEU A 73 15.58 -8.13 2.88
C LEU A 73 14.48 -7.07 2.88
N ALA A 74 14.26 -6.37 1.76
CA ALA A 74 13.22 -5.35 1.67
C ALA A 74 11.82 -5.95 1.85
N VAL A 75 11.57 -7.13 1.27
CA VAL A 75 10.29 -7.85 1.42
C VAL A 75 10.12 -8.34 2.85
N VAL A 76 11.14 -9.03 3.40
CA VAL A 76 11.13 -9.60 4.74
C VAL A 76 10.86 -8.54 5.81
N ARG A 77 11.57 -7.42 5.74
CA ARG A 77 11.47 -6.34 6.73
C ARG A 77 10.20 -5.51 6.57
N SER A 78 9.75 -5.25 5.35
CA SER A 78 8.45 -4.59 5.12
C SER A 78 7.30 -5.43 5.68
N TYR A 79 7.36 -6.76 5.50
CA TYR A 79 6.39 -7.70 6.08
C TYR A 79 6.36 -7.61 7.62
N ALA A 80 7.53 -7.59 8.26
CA ALA A 80 7.63 -7.43 9.71
C ALA A 80 7.07 -6.07 10.19
N CYS A 81 7.27 -4.99 9.43
CA CYS A 81 6.70 -3.68 9.75
C CYS A 81 5.17 -3.69 9.74
N PHE A 82 4.52 -4.42 8.81
CA PHE A 82 3.05 -4.47 8.76
C PHE A 82 2.42 -5.05 10.03
N LYS A 83 3.10 -6.00 10.69
CA LYS A 83 2.63 -6.56 11.97
C LYS A 83 2.58 -5.54 13.10
N LEU A 84 3.37 -4.47 13.00
CA LEU A 84 3.36 -3.38 13.96
C LEU A 84 2.33 -2.29 13.60
N LEU A 85 1.90 -2.25 12.33
CA LEU A 85 0.99 -1.24 11.78
C LEU A 85 -0.50 -1.61 11.89
N GLU A 86 -0.84 -2.82 12.37
CA GLU A 86 -2.24 -3.28 12.55
C GLU A 86 -3.08 -2.35 13.46
N SER A 87 -2.44 -1.48 14.26
CA SER A 87 -3.10 -0.50 15.14
C SER A 87 -3.18 0.92 14.57
N MET A 88 -2.55 1.21 13.43
CA MET A 88 -2.42 2.57 12.89
C MET A 88 -3.19 2.72 11.58
N ILE A 89 -4.17 3.64 11.60
CA ILE A 89 -5.19 3.76 10.58
C ILE A 89 -5.12 5.10 9.86
N GLY A 90 -5.52 5.10 8.58
CA GLY A 90 -6.06 6.29 7.93
C GLY A 90 -5.09 7.08 7.06
N SER A 91 -4.10 6.44 6.41
CA SER A 91 -3.09 7.19 5.66
C SER A 91 -2.39 6.37 4.56
N SER A 92 -1.49 6.99 3.81
CA SER A 92 -0.68 6.28 2.81
C SER A 92 0.55 5.65 3.45
N LEU A 93 1.02 4.53 2.90
CA LEU A 93 2.20 3.82 3.35
C LEU A 93 3.38 4.17 2.47
N LEU A 94 4.44 4.69 3.09
CA LEU A 94 5.71 4.98 2.45
C LEU A 94 6.71 3.90 2.81
N PHE A 95 7.15 3.14 1.81
CA PHE A 95 8.22 2.17 1.94
C PHE A 95 9.52 2.84 1.53
N VAL A 96 10.53 2.75 2.38
CA VAL A 96 11.90 3.10 2.00
C VAL A 96 12.82 1.96 2.35
N HIS A 97 13.66 1.54 1.41
CA HIS A 97 14.72 0.58 1.67
C HIS A 97 16.04 0.97 1.04
N ASP A 98 17.08 0.35 1.58
CA ASP A 98 18.43 0.32 1.05
C ASP A 98 18.93 -1.14 1.03
N GLN A 99 20.23 -1.35 0.78
CA GLN A 99 20.87 -2.67 0.76
C GLN A 99 20.67 -3.52 2.03
N LYS A 100 20.52 -2.88 3.18
CA LYS A 100 20.56 -3.50 4.51
C LYS A 100 19.26 -3.32 5.27
N ASN A 101 18.50 -2.26 5.01
CA ASN A 101 17.35 -1.85 5.80
C ASN A 101 16.13 -1.62 4.92
N ALA A 102 14.94 -1.89 5.48
CA ALA A 102 13.68 -1.44 4.92
C ALA A 102 12.78 -1.01 6.07
N ASN A 103 12.06 0.07 5.83
CA ASN A 103 11.18 0.72 6.78
C ASN A 103 9.87 1.10 6.08
N VAL A 104 8.79 1.13 6.86
CA VAL A 104 7.46 1.53 6.40
C VAL A 104 6.93 2.61 7.33
N TRP A 105 6.54 3.74 6.79
CA TRP A 105 5.93 4.85 7.54
C TRP A 105 4.52 5.14 7.04
N LEU A 106 3.67 5.58 7.96
CA LEU A 106 2.40 6.21 7.63
C LEU A 106 2.63 7.68 7.31
N ILE A 107 2.04 8.15 6.21
CA ILE A 107 2.15 9.53 5.72
C ILE A 107 0.78 10.02 5.25
N ASP A 108 0.62 11.34 5.04
CA ASP A 108 -0.61 11.93 4.50
C ASP A 108 -1.84 11.88 5.43
N PHE A 109 -1.63 12.02 6.74
CA PHE A 109 -2.73 12.16 7.74
C PHE A 109 -3.59 13.41 7.55
N ALA A 110 -3.14 14.39 6.75
CA ALA A 110 -3.93 15.59 6.42
C ALA A 110 -5.25 15.27 5.69
N LYS A 111 -5.43 14.02 5.26
CA LYS A 111 -6.61 13.51 4.58
C LYS A 111 -7.55 12.71 5.49
N THR A 112 -7.14 12.46 6.74
CA THR A 112 -7.93 11.77 7.76
C THR A 112 -8.90 12.78 8.36
N LEU A 113 -10.19 12.61 8.06
CA LEU A 113 -11.23 13.47 8.62
C LEU A 113 -11.63 12.94 9.98
N GLU A 114 -11.85 13.83 10.94
CA GLU A 114 -12.47 13.44 12.21
C GLU A 114 -13.89 12.95 11.95
N LEU A 115 -14.17 11.73 12.41
CA LEU A 115 -15.52 11.20 12.37
C LEU A 115 -16.42 11.99 13.33
N PRO A 116 -17.72 12.15 13.02
CA PRO A 116 -18.67 12.70 13.97
C PRO A 116 -18.64 11.91 15.29
N LYS A 117 -18.78 12.60 16.44
CA LYS A 117 -18.57 12.06 17.81
C LYS A 117 -19.38 10.81 18.21
N ARG A 118 -20.26 10.29 17.36
CA ARG A 118 -21.09 9.09 17.60
C ARG A 118 -20.93 8.02 16.51
N ILE A 119 -20.04 8.24 15.55
CA ILE A 119 -19.80 7.30 14.45
C ILE A 119 -18.46 6.63 14.74
N THR A 120 -18.51 5.31 14.82
CA THR A 120 -17.36 4.42 14.92
C THR A 120 -17.38 3.53 13.69
N ILE A 121 -16.24 3.42 13.03
CA ILE A 121 -16.04 2.54 11.87
C ILE A 121 -15.02 1.47 12.25
N ASP A 122 -15.13 0.29 11.64
CA ASP A 122 -14.28 -0.85 11.91
C ASP A 122 -13.06 -0.93 10.98
N HIS A 123 -13.05 -0.14 9.90
CA HIS A 123 -12.02 -0.10 8.85
C HIS A 123 -11.85 -1.40 8.07
N ALA A 124 -12.59 -2.45 8.41
CA ALA A 124 -12.56 -3.79 7.83
C ALA A 124 -13.74 -4.05 6.89
N SER A 125 -14.81 -3.27 7.04
CA SER A 125 -16.01 -3.31 6.23
C SER A 125 -15.84 -2.46 4.96
N SER A 126 -16.45 -2.92 3.87
CA SER A 126 -16.48 -2.14 2.63
C SER A 126 -17.30 -0.86 2.80
N TRP A 127 -16.86 0.22 2.16
CA TRP A 127 -17.63 1.46 2.13
C TRP A 127 -18.98 1.27 1.42
N VAL A 128 -20.04 1.71 2.07
CA VAL A 128 -21.37 1.89 1.47
C VAL A 128 -21.92 3.26 1.86
N VAL A 129 -22.83 3.80 1.04
CA VAL A 129 -23.42 5.11 1.31
C VAL A 129 -24.03 5.15 2.72
N GLY A 130 -23.50 6.02 3.57
CA GLY A 130 -23.95 6.24 4.95
C GLY A 130 -23.27 5.43 6.05
N ASN A 131 -22.38 4.47 5.75
CA ASN A 131 -21.65 3.74 6.79
C ASN A 131 -20.33 4.39 7.23
N HIS A 132 -19.81 5.35 6.45
CA HIS A 132 -18.55 6.08 6.69
C HIS A 132 -17.28 5.21 6.74
N GLU A 133 -17.34 3.94 6.33
CA GLU A 133 -16.19 3.02 6.32
C GLU A 133 -15.13 3.43 5.30
N ASP A 134 -13.87 3.10 5.54
CA ASP A 134 -12.77 3.45 4.61
C ASP A 134 -12.10 2.22 3.98
N GLY A 135 -12.49 1.01 4.41
CA GLY A 135 -11.92 -0.25 3.95
C GLY A 135 -10.39 -0.34 4.11
N TYR A 136 -9.79 0.43 5.01
CA TYR A 136 -8.34 0.52 5.15
C TYR A 136 -7.71 -0.84 5.47
N LEU A 137 -8.31 -1.59 6.39
CA LEU A 137 -7.82 -2.92 6.78
C LEU A 137 -7.96 -3.94 5.65
N ILE A 138 -8.94 -3.78 4.74
CA ILE A 138 -9.03 -4.62 3.53
C ILE A 138 -7.77 -4.43 2.69
N GLY A 139 -7.36 -3.18 2.46
CA GLY A 139 -6.14 -2.86 1.71
C GLY A 139 -4.88 -3.35 2.39
N LEU A 140 -4.75 -3.11 3.70
CA LEU A 140 -3.61 -3.57 4.49
C LEU A 140 -3.51 -5.11 4.51
N ASN A 141 -4.61 -5.83 4.68
CA ASN A 141 -4.63 -7.29 4.68
C ASN A 141 -4.20 -7.87 3.32
N ASN A 142 -4.68 -7.30 2.22
CA ASN A 142 -4.26 -7.71 0.87
C ASN A 142 -2.76 -7.45 0.65
N LEU A 143 -2.25 -6.32 1.13
CA LEU A 143 -0.83 -5.98 1.06
C LEU A 143 0.02 -6.98 1.88
N ILE A 144 -0.41 -7.31 3.10
CA ILE A 144 0.23 -8.32 3.95
C ILE A 144 0.25 -9.68 3.24
N SER A 145 -0.86 -10.10 2.63
CA SER A 145 -0.94 -11.36 1.88
C SER A 145 0.08 -11.39 0.73
N ILE A 146 0.15 -10.33 -0.06
CA ILE A 146 1.09 -10.22 -1.19
C ILE A 146 2.54 -10.31 -0.70
N PHE A 147 2.90 -9.56 0.34
CA PHE A 147 4.26 -9.60 0.89
C PHE A 147 4.57 -10.94 1.56
N SER A 148 3.59 -11.59 2.18
CA SER A 148 3.74 -12.94 2.75
C SER A 148 4.07 -13.97 1.67
N GLU A 149 3.34 -13.94 0.56
CA GLU A 149 3.59 -14.82 -0.60
C GLU A 149 4.98 -14.56 -1.20
N MET A 150 5.34 -13.29 -1.40
CA MET A 150 6.66 -12.91 -1.91
C MET A 150 7.79 -13.32 -0.96
N ASN A 151 7.56 -13.26 0.35
CA ASN A 151 8.53 -13.71 1.35
C ASN A 151 8.72 -15.24 1.29
N ALA A 152 7.66 -16.01 1.10
CA ALA A 152 7.73 -17.46 0.91
C ALA A 152 8.46 -17.83 -0.40
N GLU A 153 8.23 -17.09 -1.49
CA GLU A 153 8.97 -17.23 -2.76
C GLU A 153 10.47 -16.91 -2.60
N ALA A 154 10.84 -15.98 -1.72
CA ALA A 154 12.24 -15.63 -1.47
C ALA A 154 12.99 -16.71 -0.68
N GLY A 155 12.34 -17.35 0.30
CA GLY A 155 12.94 -18.41 1.11
C GLY A 155 13.16 -19.74 0.37
N THR A 156 12.40 -19.99 -0.71
CA THR A 156 12.55 -21.22 -1.53
C THR A 156 13.69 -21.15 -2.54
N LYS A 157 14.17 -19.95 -2.90
CA LYS A 157 15.30 -19.78 -3.84
C LYS A 157 16.69 -19.88 -3.18
N THR A 158 16.74 -20.13 -1.87
CA THR A 158 18.00 -20.23 -1.09
C THR A 158 18.35 -21.66 -0.65
N SER A 159 17.66 -22.68 -1.18
CA SER A 159 18.01 -24.10 -1.03
C SER A 159 18.49 -24.71 -2.34
#